data_AF-A0A2G6GQY3-F1
#
_entry.id   AF-A0A2G6GQY3-F1
#
_cell.length_a   1.000
_cell.length_b   1.000
_cell.length_c   1.000
_cell.angle_alpha   90.00
_cell.angle_beta   90.00
_cell.angle_gamma   90.00
#
_symmetry.space_group_name_H-M   'P 1'
#
loop_
_entity.id
_entity.type
_entity.pdbx_description
1 polymer ?
#
loop_
_entity_poly.entity_id
_entity_poly.type
_entity_poly.pdbx_seq_one_letter_code
_entity_poly.pdbx_strand_id
1 'polypeptide(L)'
;GLEVNREVDERYNIEKVTHAACQYLKDSYKRYGNWALVAASYNAGRNFIDKQMKLQDAGSYFDLLLGEETERYVYRILAIKIIMQNPKNYGFNYEEEDLYPQLPTRKVTLNQQVKDLAVYAKKNGVNYKILKYFNPWLRKSYLTNKSKKTYQITLPTKSYSSIG
;
A
#
# COMPACT_ATOMS: atom_id res chain seq x y z
N GLY A 1 10.55 8.19 0.44
CA GLY A 1 9.99 7.15 1.33
C GLY A 1 8.66 7.60 1.89
N LEU A 2 7.99 6.76 2.67
CA LEU A 2 6.73 7.08 3.34
C LEU A 2 7.00 7.88 4.62
N GLU A 3 6.19 8.90 4.90
CA GLU A 3 6.22 9.62 6.17
C GLU A 3 5.54 8.81 7.27
N VAL A 4 6.23 8.65 8.41
CA VAL A 4 5.71 7.95 9.59
C VAL A 4 6.06 8.76 10.83
N ASN A 5 5.03 9.30 11.49
CA ASN A 5 5.11 9.98 12.77
C ASN A 5 3.77 9.90 13.52
N ARG A 6 3.65 10.62 14.64
CA ARG A 6 2.45 10.55 15.51
C ARG A 6 1.18 11.11 14.88
N GLU A 7 1.28 12.04 13.93
CA GLU A 7 0.16 12.71 13.27
C GLU A 7 -0.14 12.14 11.89
N VAL A 8 0.89 11.68 11.18
CA VAL A 8 0.85 11.19 9.81
C VAL A 8 1.54 9.83 9.74
N ASP A 9 0.82 8.82 9.23
CA ASP A 9 1.39 7.51 8.92
C ASP A 9 0.95 7.07 7.52
N GLU A 10 1.78 7.40 6.53
CA GLU A 10 1.51 7.13 5.12
C GLU A 10 1.50 5.63 4.79
N ARG A 11 1.81 4.73 5.73
CA ARG A 11 1.59 3.30 5.57
C ARG A 11 0.11 2.93 5.50
N TYR A 12 -0.77 3.81 5.99
CA TYR A 12 -2.22 3.69 5.84
C TYR A 12 -2.75 4.46 4.61
N ASN A 13 -1.88 5.01 3.77
CA ASN A 13 -2.28 5.60 2.50
C ASN A 13 -2.09 4.56 1.39
N ILE A 14 -3.19 3.91 1.00
CA ILE A 14 -3.20 2.78 0.05
C ILE A 14 -2.45 3.12 -1.24
N GLU A 15 -2.71 4.29 -1.82
CA GLU A 15 -2.07 4.73 -3.06
C GLU A 15 -0.54 4.88 -2.89
N LYS A 16 -0.10 5.57 -1.83
CA LYS A 16 1.33 5.78 -1.57
C LYS A 16 2.06 4.48 -1.25
N VAL A 17 1.48 3.59 -0.46
CA VAL A 17 2.12 2.29 -0.16
C VAL A 17 2.23 1.42 -1.40
N THR A 18 1.21 1.40 -2.26
CA THR A 18 1.25 0.66 -3.52
C THR A 18 2.35 1.19 -4.42
N HIS A 19 2.46 2.51 -4.60
CA HIS A 19 3.55 3.10 -5.37
C HIS A 19 4.94 2.76 -4.79
N ALA A 20 5.10 2.86 -3.46
CA ALA A 20 6.36 2.51 -2.80
C ALA A 20 6.72 1.02 -2.98
N ALA A 21 5.74 0.12 -2.85
CA ALA A 21 5.92 -1.31 -3.07
C ALA A 21 6.29 -1.62 -4.53
N CYS A 22 5.59 -1.05 -5.50
CA CYS A 22 5.91 -1.22 -6.92
C CYS A 22 7.33 -0.72 -7.25
N GLN A 23 7.74 0.42 -6.67
CA GLN A 23 9.09 0.93 -6.85
C GLN A 23 10.13 -0.05 -6.29
N TYR A 24 9.91 -0.55 -5.07
CA TYR A 24 10.79 -1.55 -4.45
C TYR A 24 10.93 -2.82 -5.30
N LEU A 25 9.82 -3.35 -5.83
CA LEU A 25 9.82 -4.55 -6.65
C LEU A 25 10.60 -4.33 -7.96
N LYS A 26 10.40 -3.19 -8.62
CA LYS A 26 11.15 -2.83 -9.84
C LYS A 26 12.64 -2.68 -9.58
N ASP A 27 13.02 -2.01 -8.50
CA ASP A 27 14.44 -1.82 -8.16
C ASP A 27 15.10 -3.14 -7.72
N SER A 28 14.34 -4.02 -7.06
CA SER A 28 14.81 -5.37 -6.74
C SER A 28 14.97 -6.22 -7.99
N TYR A 29 14.08 -6.07 -8.99
CA TYR A 29 14.20 -6.79 -10.25
C TYR A 29 15.44 -6.34 -11.04
N LYS A 30 15.72 -5.03 -11.10
CA LYS A 30 16.97 -4.51 -11.69
C LYS A 30 18.22 -5.09 -11.02
N ARG A 31 18.13 -5.42 -9.73
CA ARG A 31 19.24 -5.99 -8.96
C ARG A 31 19.43 -7.48 -9.17
N TYR A 32 18.34 -8.26 -9.12
CA TYR A 32 18.40 -9.73 -9.10
C TYR A 32 18.13 -10.39 -10.46
N GLY A 33 17.49 -9.67 -11.39
CA GLY A 33 17.15 -10.19 -12.72
C GLY A 33 16.08 -11.29 -12.74
N ASN A 34 15.57 -11.73 -11.58
CA ASN A 34 14.54 -12.76 -11.50
C ASN A 34 13.53 -12.48 -10.38
N TRP A 35 12.27 -12.88 -10.60
CA TRP A 35 11.16 -12.55 -9.70
C TRP A 35 11.14 -13.36 -8.39
N ALA A 36 11.79 -14.53 -8.35
CA ALA A 36 11.83 -15.35 -7.14
C ALA A 36 12.67 -14.67 -6.04
N LEU A 37 13.87 -14.18 -6.38
CA LEU A 37 14.69 -13.38 -5.46
C LEU A 37 14.03 -12.04 -5.13
N VAL A 38 13.30 -11.42 -6.07
CA VAL A 38 12.52 -10.21 -5.78
C VAL A 38 11.47 -10.47 -4.70
N ALA A 39 10.68 -11.53 -4.85
CA ALA A 39 9.66 -11.91 -3.87
C ALA A 39 10.29 -12.24 -2.51
N ALA A 40 11.36 -13.04 -2.49
CA ALA A 40 12.08 -13.38 -1.26
C ALA A 40 12.61 -12.11 -0.55
N SER A 41 13.19 -11.18 -1.31
CA SER A 41 13.71 -9.92 -0.77
C SER A 41 12.62 -8.98 -0.28
N TYR A 42 11.41 -9.07 -0.81
CA TYR A 42 10.28 -8.27 -0.32
C TYR A 42 9.84 -8.72 1.09
N ASN A 43 9.88 -10.04 1.36
CA ASN A 43 9.57 -10.59 2.68
C ASN A 43 10.74 -10.47 3.67
N ALA A 44 11.92 -10.94 3.30
CA ALA A 44 13.06 -11.05 4.22
C ALA A 44 14.00 -9.84 4.20
N GLY A 45 13.83 -8.94 3.24
CA GLY A 45 14.70 -7.79 3.01
C GLY A 45 15.90 -8.10 2.10
N ARG A 46 16.24 -7.14 1.24
CA ARG A 46 17.36 -7.23 0.28
C ARG A 46 18.69 -7.62 0.94
N ASN A 47 19.07 -6.96 2.04
CA ASN A 47 20.35 -7.22 2.71
C ASN A 47 20.47 -8.66 3.23
N PHE A 48 19.35 -9.23 3.70
CA PHE A 48 19.34 -10.62 4.15
C PHE A 48 19.52 -11.58 2.97
N ILE A 49 18.79 -11.37 1.87
CA ILE A 49 18.91 -12.18 0.66
C ILE A 49 20.33 -12.11 0.09
N ASP A 50 20.93 -10.92 0.01
CA ASP A 50 22.31 -10.79 -0.50
C ASP A 50 23.31 -11.52 0.38
N LYS A 51 23.13 -11.44 1.71
CA LYS A 51 23.97 -12.14 2.66
C LYS A 51 23.86 -13.66 2.46
N GLN A 52 22.66 -14.19 2.26
CA GLN A 52 22.45 -15.63 2.06
C GLN A 52 23.00 -16.11 0.72
N MET A 53 22.78 -15.36 -0.36
CA MET A 53 23.38 -15.66 -1.67
C MET A 53 24.90 -15.72 -1.60
N LYS A 54 25.53 -14.75 -0.93
CA LYS A 54 26.98 -14.75 -0.76
C LYS A 54 27.47 -15.87 0.15
N LEU A 55 26.76 -16.16 1.25
CA LEU A 55 27.15 -17.19 2.21
C LEU A 55 27.07 -18.60 1.61
N GLN A 56 26.08 -18.85 0.77
CA GLN A 56 25.78 -20.16 0.20
C GLN A 56 26.32 -20.33 -1.22
N ASP A 57 27.01 -19.32 -1.75
CA ASP A 57 27.49 -19.27 -3.14
C ASP A 57 26.39 -19.58 -4.17
N ALA A 58 25.17 -19.10 -3.89
CA ALA A 58 23.97 -19.41 -4.66
C ALA A 58 23.72 -18.37 -5.76
N GLY A 59 23.61 -18.83 -7.00
CA GLY A 59 23.29 -18.00 -8.17
C GLY A 59 21.79 -17.76 -8.39
N SER A 60 20.93 -18.57 -7.77
CA SER A 60 19.48 -18.50 -7.95
C SER A 60 18.74 -18.63 -6.62
N TYR A 61 17.45 -18.28 -6.63
CA TYR A 61 16.58 -18.52 -5.47
C TYR A 61 16.45 -20.01 -5.13
N PHE A 62 16.44 -20.89 -6.14
CA PHE A 62 16.16 -22.30 -5.94
C PHE A 62 17.34 -23.06 -5.33
N ASP A 63 18.53 -22.47 -5.37
CA ASP A 63 19.73 -23.00 -4.72
C ASP A 63 19.93 -22.42 -3.31
N LEU A 64 19.05 -21.52 -2.85
CA LEU A 64 19.11 -20.94 -1.51
C LEU A 64 18.34 -21.77 -0.49
N LEU A 65 19.00 -22.10 0.60
CA LEU A 65 18.35 -22.51 1.84
C LEU A 65 17.92 -21.25 2.62
N LEU A 66 16.61 -21.05 2.79
CA LEU A 66 16.07 -19.91 3.53
C LEU A 66 15.20 -20.37 4.71
N GLY A 67 14.74 -19.41 5.51
CA GLY A 67 13.76 -19.72 6.54
C GLY A 67 12.42 -20.12 5.93
N GLU A 68 11.72 -21.05 6.57
CA GLU A 68 10.44 -21.61 6.12
C GLU A 68 9.36 -20.51 5.87
N GLU A 69 9.43 -19.39 6.59
CA GLU A 69 8.58 -18.23 6.34
C GLU A 69 8.78 -17.66 4.92
N THR A 70 10.03 -17.36 4.56
CA THR A 70 10.38 -16.75 3.26
C THR A 70 10.14 -17.72 2.11
N GLU A 71 10.44 -19.00 2.30
CA GLU A 71 10.13 -20.04 1.30
C GLU A 71 8.64 -20.10 1.02
N ARG A 72 7.81 -20.23 2.06
CA ARG A 72 6.35 -20.22 1.90
C ARG A 72 5.84 -18.93 1.30
N TYR A 73 6.44 -17.78 1.62
CA TYR A 73 6.04 -16.49 1.05
C TYR A 73 6.16 -16.47 -0.48
N VAL A 74 7.27 -16.96 -1.02
CA VAL A 74 7.51 -16.99 -2.47
C VAL A 74 6.50 -17.90 -3.18
N TYR A 75 6.21 -19.08 -2.65
CA TYR A 75 5.20 -19.96 -3.23
C TYR A 75 3.77 -19.40 -3.08
N ARG A 76 3.45 -18.75 -1.96
CA ARG A 76 2.14 -18.09 -1.76
C ARG A 76 1.91 -16.98 -2.78
N ILE A 77 2.89 -16.10 -3.00
CA ILE A 77 2.71 -15.01 -3.97
C ILE A 77 2.63 -15.53 -5.41
N LEU A 78 3.35 -16.61 -5.72
CA LEU A 78 3.23 -17.29 -7.01
C LEU A 78 1.83 -17.89 -7.21
N ALA A 79 1.31 -18.59 -6.20
CA ALA A 79 -0.05 -19.15 -6.23
C ALA A 79 -1.11 -18.05 -6.41
N ILE A 80 -1.02 -16.96 -5.65
CA ILE A 80 -1.91 -15.80 -5.78
C ILE A 80 -1.85 -15.23 -7.19
N LYS A 81 -0.66 -15.03 -7.77
CA LYS A 81 -0.52 -14.55 -9.16
C LYS A 81 -1.24 -15.47 -10.16
N ILE A 82 -1.04 -16.78 -10.04
CA ILE A 82 -1.64 -17.75 -10.97
C ILE A 82 -3.17 -17.77 -10.84
N ILE A 83 -3.68 -17.74 -9.61
CA ILE A 83 -5.12 -17.64 -9.32
C ILE A 83 -5.69 -16.34 -9.90
N MET A 84 -5.06 -15.19 -9.63
CA MET A 84 -5.52 -13.90 -10.13
C MET A 84 -5.50 -13.80 -11.67
N GLN A 85 -4.60 -14.51 -12.34
CA GLN A 85 -4.55 -14.56 -13.81
C GLN A 85 -5.61 -15.50 -14.41
N ASN A 86 -6.06 -16.50 -13.67
CA ASN A 86 -7.00 -17.52 -14.16
C ASN A 86 -8.06 -17.87 -13.09
N PRO A 87 -8.82 -16.89 -12.55
CA PRO A 87 -9.63 -17.09 -11.35
C PRO A 87 -10.66 -18.22 -11.50
N LYS A 88 -11.30 -18.31 -12.67
CA LYS A 88 -12.28 -19.36 -13.00
C LYS A 88 -11.71 -20.78 -12.91
N ASN A 89 -10.45 -20.99 -13.31
CA ASN A 89 -9.80 -22.31 -13.25
C ASN A 89 -9.57 -22.78 -11.81
N TYR A 90 -9.63 -21.88 -10.84
CA TYR A 90 -9.44 -22.15 -9.41
C TYR A 90 -10.72 -21.96 -8.59
N GLY A 91 -11.89 -21.95 -9.25
CA GLY A 91 -13.20 -21.87 -8.58
C GLY A 91 -13.62 -20.47 -8.14
N PHE A 92 -12.88 -19.42 -8.51
CA PHE A 92 -13.28 -18.04 -8.28
C PHE A 92 -14.13 -17.57 -9.47
N ASN A 93 -15.43 -17.85 -9.39
CA ASN A 93 -16.43 -17.34 -10.31
C ASN A 93 -17.12 -16.16 -9.63
N TYR A 94 -16.99 -14.97 -10.23
CA TYR A 94 -17.61 -13.74 -9.77
C TYR A 94 -18.10 -12.95 -10.97
N GLU A 95 -19.19 -12.22 -10.78
CA GLU A 95 -19.74 -11.27 -11.75
C GLU A 95 -19.34 -9.84 -11.38
N GLU A 96 -19.66 -8.86 -12.21
CA GLU A 96 -19.31 -7.46 -11.97
C GLU A 96 -19.97 -6.93 -10.68
N GLU A 97 -21.17 -7.41 -10.36
CA GLU A 97 -21.91 -7.05 -9.16
C GLU A 97 -21.29 -7.57 -7.85
N ASP A 98 -20.47 -8.63 -7.92
CA ASP A 98 -19.72 -9.15 -6.78
C ASP A 98 -18.48 -8.29 -6.45
N LEU A 99 -18.05 -7.44 -7.39
CA LEU A 99 -16.89 -6.59 -7.22
C LEU A 99 -17.21 -5.37 -6.37
N TYR A 100 -16.21 -4.91 -5.61
CA TYR A 100 -16.32 -3.64 -4.90
C TYR A 100 -16.47 -2.49 -5.89
N PRO A 101 -17.50 -1.65 -5.75
CA PRO A 101 -17.69 -0.52 -6.65
C PRO A 101 -16.56 0.48 -6.48
N GLN A 102 -16.15 1.11 -7.59
CA GLN A 102 -15.22 2.22 -7.52
C GLN A 102 -15.91 3.42 -6.87
N LEU A 103 -15.41 3.81 -5.69
CA LEU A 103 -15.93 4.98 -5.00
C LEU A 103 -15.45 6.25 -5.73
N PRO A 104 -16.36 7.10 -6.25
CA PRO A 104 -15.95 8.32 -6.93
C PRO A 104 -15.40 9.31 -5.90
N THR A 105 -14.09 9.53 -5.96
CA THR A 105 -13.37 10.43 -5.05
C THR A 105 -12.82 11.65 -5.75
N ARG A 106 -12.48 12.66 -4.96
CA ARG A 106 -11.76 13.87 -5.35
C ARG A 106 -10.60 14.09 -4.40
N LYS A 107 -9.55 14.77 -4.88
CA LYS A 107 -8.39 15.14 -4.06
C LYS A 107 -8.49 16.61 -3.66
N VAL A 108 -8.14 16.92 -2.42
CA VAL A 108 -8.04 18.28 -1.89
C VAL A 108 -6.63 18.50 -1.38
N THR A 109 -5.98 19.52 -1.91
CA THR A 109 -4.66 19.93 -1.47
C THR A 109 -4.73 20.54 -0.06
N LEU A 110 -3.89 20.05 0.85
CA LEU A 110 -3.72 20.59 2.21
C LEU A 110 -2.25 20.89 2.47
N ASN A 111 -1.91 22.16 2.64
CA ASN A 111 -0.55 22.66 2.88
C ASN A 111 -0.45 23.56 4.14
N GLN A 112 -1.46 23.50 5.01
CA GLN A 112 -1.56 24.33 6.21
C GLN A 112 -1.86 23.51 7.46
N GLN A 113 -1.76 24.15 8.61
CA GLN A 113 -2.18 23.59 9.90
C GLN A 113 -3.70 23.37 9.91
N VAL A 114 -4.12 22.26 10.52
CA VAL A 114 -5.51 21.96 10.84
C VAL A 114 -5.62 21.71 12.35
N LYS A 115 -6.16 22.67 13.10
CA LYS A 115 -6.33 22.53 14.55
C LYS A 115 -7.42 21.51 14.93
N ASP A 116 -8.43 21.37 14.07
CA ASP A 116 -9.55 20.45 14.26
C ASP A 116 -9.98 19.86 12.91
N LEU A 117 -9.76 18.56 12.74
CA LEU A 117 -10.13 17.82 11.54
C LEU A 117 -11.64 17.66 11.37
N ALA A 118 -12.44 17.72 12.44
CA ALA A 118 -13.90 17.70 12.33
C ALA A 118 -14.43 19.00 11.69
N VAL A 119 -13.89 20.15 12.10
CA VAL A 119 -14.19 21.44 11.46
C VAL A 119 -13.71 21.45 10.00
N TYR A 120 -12.50 20.96 9.74
CA TYR A 120 -11.97 20.83 8.38
C TYR A 120 -12.84 19.91 7.51
N ALA A 121 -13.29 18.77 8.04
CA ALA A 121 -14.20 17.85 7.36
C ALA A 121 -15.51 18.56 6.98
N LYS A 122 -16.14 19.23 7.95
CA LYS A 122 -17.42 19.94 7.75
C LYS A 122 -17.29 21.02 6.67
N LYS A 123 -16.20 21.80 6.68
CA LYS A 123 -15.90 22.81 5.64
C LYS A 123 -15.77 22.19 4.24
N ASN A 124 -15.36 20.92 4.16
CA ASN A 124 -15.23 20.18 2.92
C ASN A 124 -16.48 19.33 2.58
N GLY A 125 -17.59 19.54 3.29
CA GLY A 125 -18.88 18.88 2.99
C GLY A 125 -18.94 17.41 3.39
N VAL A 126 -18.14 16.98 4.37
CA VAL A 126 -18.19 15.62 4.92
C VAL A 126 -18.12 15.65 6.45
N ASN A 127 -18.52 14.57 7.11
CA ASN A 127 -18.30 14.42 8.54
C ASN A 127 -16.90 13.87 8.86
N TYR A 128 -16.51 13.91 10.15
CA TYR A 128 -15.21 13.44 10.62
C TYR A 128 -14.97 11.95 10.30
N LYS A 129 -16.00 11.11 10.45
CA LYS A 129 -15.92 9.66 10.18
C LYS A 129 -15.53 9.41 8.71
N ILE A 130 -16.19 10.07 7.77
CA ILE A 130 -15.88 9.96 6.32
C ILE A 130 -14.45 10.43 6.05
N LEU A 131 -14.03 11.59 6.58
CA LEU A 131 -12.66 12.08 6.39
C LEU A 131 -11.63 11.03 6.84
N LYS A 132 -11.83 10.42 8.02
CA LYS A 132 -10.93 9.42 8.58
C LYS A 132 -10.98 8.09 7.84
N TYR A 133 -12.14 7.70 7.31
CA TYR A 133 -12.31 6.51 6.50
C TYR A 133 -11.48 6.57 5.21
N PHE A 134 -11.52 7.70 4.50
CA PHE A 134 -10.75 7.89 3.26
C PHE A 134 -9.29 8.30 3.50
N ASN A 135 -8.94 8.76 4.70
CA ASN A 135 -7.58 9.20 5.05
C ASN A 135 -7.13 8.62 6.39
N PRO A 136 -7.09 7.27 6.55
CA PRO A 136 -6.71 6.65 7.82
C PRO A 136 -5.24 6.90 8.18
N TRP A 137 -4.45 7.41 7.23
CA TRP A 137 -3.08 7.89 7.43
C TRP A 137 -2.99 9.17 8.28
N LEU A 138 -4.05 9.97 8.38
CA LEU A 138 -4.14 11.01 9.41
C LEU A 138 -4.42 10.30 10.73
N ARG A 139 -3.49 10.35 11.69
CA ARG A 139 -3.57 9.54 12.92
C ARG A 139 -4.18 10.28 14.10
N LYS A 140 -4.13 11.62 14.10
CA LYS A 140 -4.72 12.47 15.16
C LYS A 140 -6.02 13.13 14.70
N SER A 141 -6.63 13.91 15.60
CA SER A 141 -7.78 14.79 15.33
C SER A 141 -7.36 16.17 14.82
N TYR A 142 -6.07 16.40 14.67
CA TYR A 142 -5.45 17.64 14.20
C TYR A 142 -4.24 17.30 13.32
N LEU A 143 -3.73 18.30 12.60
CA LEU A 143 -2.50 18.24 11.83
C LEU A 143 -1.72 19.54 12.02
N THR A 144 -0.54 19.46 12.62
CA THR A 144 0.31 20.61 12.96
C THR A 144 0.94 21.23 11.71
N ASN A 145 1.43 20.38 10.79
CA ASN A 145 2.03 20.75 9.49
C ASN A 145 2.95 22.01 9.50
N LYS A 146 3.85 22.13 10.48
CA LYS A 146 4.76 23.29 10.62
C LYS A 146 5.64 23.52 9.39
N SER A 147 6.02 22.46 8.68
CA SER A 147 6.84 22.52 7.47
C SER A 147 6.05 22.93 6.22
N LYS A 148 4.73 23.19 6.33
CA LYS A 148 3.83 23.48 5.20
C LYS A 148 3.93 22.43 4.08
N LYS A 149 4.16 21.17 4.45
CA LYS A 149 4.19 20.06 3.50
C LYS A 149 2.83 19.94 2.83
N THR A 150 2.85 19.68 1.53
CA THR A 150 1.65 19.46 0.73
C THR A 150 1.17 18.02 0.87
N TYR A 151 -0.05 17.85 1.33
CA TYR A 151 -0.78 16.58 1.37
C TYR A 151 -1.94 16.60 0.38
N GLN A 152 -2.32 15.42 -0.08
CA GLN A 152 -3.54 15.19 -0.87
C GLN A 152 -4.55 14.46 0.00
N ILE A 153 -5.63 15.15 0.37
CA ILE A 153 -6.74 14.59 1.14
C ILE A 153 -7.74 13.99 0.17
N THR A 154 -8.03 12.71 0.32
CA THR A 154 -9.03 12.01 -0.51
C THR A 154 -10.40 12.15 0.12
N LEU A 155 -11.38 12.65 -0.62
CA LEU A 155 -12.75 12.80 -0.15
C LEU A 155 -13.71 12.22 -1.19
N PRO A 156 -14.91 11.76 -0.80
CA PRO A 156 -15.94 11.42 -1.77
C PRO A 156 -16.36 12.65 -2.59
N THR A 157 -16.83 12.39 -3.81
CA THR A 157 -17.56 13.37 -4.62
C THR A 157 -18.89 13.73 -3.96
N LYS A 158 -19.43 14.93 -4.25
CA LYS A 158 -20.65 15.44 -3.60
C LYS A 158 -21.86 14.52 -3.81
N SER A 159 -21.98 13.89 -4.97
CA SER A 159 -23.06 12.93 -5.29
C SER A 159 -23.07 11.73 -4.34
N TYR A 160 -21.91 11.33 -3.84
CA TYR A 160 -21.78 10.22 -2.89
C TYR A 160 -21.94 10.68 -1.43
N SER A 161 -21.54 11.92 -1.10
CA SER A 161 -21.66 12.48 0.26
C SER A 161 -23.11 12.68 0.73
N SER A 162 -24.07 12.74 -0.18
CA SER A 162 -25.51 12.96 0.11
C SER A 162 -26.32 11.67 0.30
N ILE A 163 -25.68 10.49 0.20
CA ILE A 163 -26.33 9.18 0.34
C ILE A 163 -26.27 8.66 1.79
N GLY A 164 -25.63 9.42 2.70
CA GLY A 164 -25.46 9.06 4.12
C GLY A 164 -26.24 9.93 5.07
#